data_AF-A0A0R1P7E4-F1
#
_entry.id   AF-A0A0R1P7E4-F1
#
_cell.length_a   1.000
_cell.length_b   1.000
_cell.length_c   1.000
_cell.angle_alpha   90.00
_cell.angle_beta   90.00
_cell.angle_gamma   90.00
#
_symmetry.space_group_name_H-M   'P 1'
#
loop_
_entity.id
_entity.type
_entity.pdbx_description
1 polymer ?
#
loop_
_entity_poly.entity_id
_entity_poly.type
_entity_poly.pdbx_seq_one_letter_code
_entity_poly.pdbx_strand_id
1 'polypeptide(L)'
;MIKGHADSGPYGQDLVCAAVSAVTIGTINNLEKLTGASPQVVMDEVNGGHLGCQFDKAVSHDTALLLDNLFWILKDIEGSYSKNIEVQVQKNNIDLD
;
A
#
# COMPACT_ATOMS: atom_id res chain seq x y z
N MET A 1 4.99 -0.22 -2.08
CA MET A 1 4.92 1.04 -2.85
C MET A 1 3.61 1.03 -3.62
N ILE A 2 2.83 2.11 -3.58
CA ILE A 2 1.57 2.28 -4.31
C ILE A 2 1.65 3.57 -5.12
N LYS A 3 1.20 3.54 -6.38
CA LYS A 3 1.16 4.68 -7.29
C LYS A 3 -0.21 4.79 -7.95
N GLY A 4 -0.69 5.99 -8.27
CA GLY A 4 -1.94 6.18 -9.01
C GLY A 4 -3.22 6.18 -8.16
N HIS A 5 -3.12 6.19 -6.83
CA HIS A 5 -4.26 6.16 -5.89
C HIS A 5 -4.93 7.53 -5.67
N ALA A 6 -4.32 8.61 -6.17
CA ALA A 6 -4.80 9.99 -6.02
C ALA A 6 -5.32 10.59 -7.33
N ASP A 7 -5.27 9.86 -8.45
CA ASP A 7 -5.81 10.33 -9.73
C ASP A 7 -7.31 10.05 -9.83
N SER A 8 -8.05 11.04 -10.33
CA SER A 8 -9.42 10.85 -10.83
C SER A 8 -9.38 10.32 -12.25
N GLY A 9 -9.97 9.14 -12.48
CA GLY A 9 -9.92 8.43 -13.76
C GLY A 9 -11.28 8.27 -14.43
N PRO A 10 -11.38 7.45 -15.49
CA PRO A 10 -12.67 7.06 -16.09
C PRO A 10 -13.64 6.47 -15.05
N TYR A 11 -14.93 6.46 -15.36
CA TYR A 11 -15.99 5.97 -14.46
C TYR A 11 -15.62 4.65 -13.76
N GLY A 12 -15.60 4.68 -12.42
CA GLY A 12 -15.25 3.53 -11.56
C GLY A 12 -13.80 3.54 -11.04
N GLN A 13 -12.88 4.28 -11.66
CA GLN A 13 -11.49 4.40 -11.18
C GLN A 13 -11.43 5.05 -9.79
N ASP A 14 -12.22 6.09 -9.56
CA ASP A 14 -12.24 6.82 -8.29
C ASP A 14 -12.63 5.92 -7.10
N LEU A 15 -13.48 4.91 -7.33
CA LEU A 15 -13.88 3.94 -6.30
C LEU A 15 -12.74 2.98 -5.95
N VAL A 16 -11.96 2.56 -6.96
CA VAL A 16 -10.78 1.70 -6.76
C VAL A 16 -9.67 2.49 -6.05
N CYS A 17 -9.41 3.73 -6.48
CA CYS A 17 -8.47 4.63 -5.84
C CYS A 17 -8.82 4.88 -4.36
N ALA A 18 -10.10 5.15 -4.07
CA ALA A 18 -10.58 5.33 -2.70
C ALA A 18 -10.42 4.06 -1.86
N ALA A 19 -10.75 2.89 -2.41
CA ALA A 19 -10.58 1.60 -1.72
C ALA A 19 -9.10 1.33 -1.41
N VAL A 20 -8.21 1.49 -2.39
CA VAL A 20 -6.75 1.32 -2.23
C VAL A 20 -6.19 2.27 -1.18
N SER A 21 -6.62 3.53 -1.20
CA SER A 21 -6.20 4.54 -0.23
C SER A 21 -6.64 4.18 1.18
N ALA A 22 -7.91 3.81 1.36
CA ALA A 22 -8.47 3.47 2.66
C ALA A 22 -7.76 2.27 3.30
N VAL A 23 -7.54 1.19 2.53
CA VAL A 23 -6.89 -0.02 3.07
C VAL A 23 -5.41 0.21 3.34
N THR A 24 -4.71 0.97 2.49
CA THR A 24 -3.27 1.19 2.65
C THR A 24 -2.96 2.14 3.80
N ILE A 25 -3.60 3.32 3.82
CA ILE A 25 -3.40 4.31 4.88
C ILE A 25 -3.91 3.76 6.20
N GLY A 26 -5.04 3.03 6.18
CA GLY A 26 -5.57 2.31 7.33
C GLY A 26 -4.57 1.31 7.90
N THR A 27 -3.97 0.46 7.06
CA THR A 27 -2.94 -0.49 7.49
C THR A 27 -1.73 0.23 8.08
N ILE A 28 -1.19 1.27 7.41
CA ILE A 28 -0.03 2.02 7.92
C ILE A 28 -0.30 2.58 9.31
N ASN A 29 -1.45 3.22 9.50
CA ASN A 29 -1.85 3.76 10.80
C ASN A 29 -2.01 2.65 11.86
N ASN A 30 -2.40 1.45 11.46
CA ASN A 30 -2.60 0.32 12.36
C ASN A 30 -1.31 -0.43 12.69
N LEU A 31 -0.26 -0.33 11.85
CA LEU A 31 1.05 -0.90 12.17
C LEU A 31 1.57 -0.32 13.49
N GLU A 32 1.49 1.00 13.67
CA GLU A 32 1.90 1.65 14.92
C GLU A 32 0.96 1.28 16.07
N LYS A 33 -0.36 1.41 15.86
CA LYS A 33 -1.37 1.20 16.93
C LYS A 33 -1.45 -0.22 17.46
N LEU A 34 -1.27 -1.22 16.59
CA LEU A 34 -1.50 -2.63 16.93
C LEU A 34 -0.20 -3.41 17.16
N THR A 35 0.91 -2.97 16.53
CA THR A 35 2.17 -3.73 16.56
C THR A 35 3.34 -2.94 17.13
N GLY A 36 3.14 -1.64 17.43
CA GLY A 36 4.20 -0.74 17.89
C GLY A 36 5.27 -0.45 16.83
N ALA A 37 5.00 -0.78 15.56
CA ALA A 37 5.94 -0.58 14.47
C ALA A 37 5.85 0.85 13.94
N SER A 38 7.00 1.52 13.79
CA SER A 38 7.10 2.89 13.28
C SER A 38 7.86 2.90 11.95
N PRO A 39 7.20 2.59 10.83
CA PRO A 39 7.85 2.64 9.51
C PRO A 39 8.18 4.07 9.09
N GLN A 40 9.17 4.20 8.22
CA GLN A 40 9.37 5.41 7.43
C GLN A 40 8.32 5.43 6.32
N VAL A 41 7.54 6.51 6.25
CA VAL A 41 6.45 6.68 5.27
C VAL A 41 6.76 7.87 4.38
N VAL A 42 6.67 7.65 3.07
CA VAL A 42 6.75 8.71 2.06
C VAL A 42 5.39 8.79 1.37
N MET A 43 4.77 9.97 1.43
CA MET A 43 3.54 10.28 0.71
C MET A 43 3.76 11.49 -0.19
N ASP A 44 3.40 11.34 -1.46
CA ASP A 44 3.27 12.42 -2.44
C ASP A 44 1.86 12.31 -3.01
N GLU A 45 1.10 13.40 -3.06
CA GLU A 45 -0.26 13.40 -3.62
C GLU A 45 -0.31 13.91 -5.06
N VAL A 46 0.83 14.30 -5.64
CA VAL A 46 0.92 14.89 -6.99
C VAL A 46 1.08 13.79 -8.06
N ASN A 47 0.51 13.98 -9.26
CA ASN A 47 0.59 13.10 -10.44
C ASN A 47 0.20 11.62 -10.15
N GLY A 48 -1.03 11.40 -9.70
CA GLY A 48 -1.53 10.07 -9.33
C GLY A 48 -1.14 9.60 -7.94
N GLY A 49 -0.26 10.32 -7.25
CA GLY A 49 0.11 10.05 -5.86
C GLY A 49 1.01 8.82 -5.67
N HIS A 50 1.88 8.91 -4.68
CA HIS A 50 2.87 7.91 -4.30
C HIS A 50 2.78 7.64 -2.80
N LEU A 51 2.71 6.36 -2.42
CA LEU A 51 2.80 5.95 -1.03
C LEU A 51 3.84 4.83 -0.87
N GLY A 52 4.88 5.13 -0.10
CA GLY A 52 5.97 4.23 0.26
C GLY A 52 5.98 4.00 1.77
N CYS A 53 6.27 2.77 2.18
CA CYS A 53 6.43 2.38 3.58
C CYS A 53 7.65 1.46 3.65
N GLN A 54 8.59 1.78 4.55
CA GLN A 54 9.85 1.06 4.73
C GLN A 54 10.16 0.88 6.21
N PHE A 55 10.82 -0.24 6.52
CA PHE A 55 11.33 -0.54 7.85
C PHE A 55 12.85 -0.63 7.80
N ASP A 56 13.51 -0.06 8.81
CA ASP A 56 14.97 -0.07 8.99
C ASP A 56 15.47 -1.37 9.67
N LYS A 57 14.54 -2.14 10.25
CA LYS A 57 14.80 -3.34 11.05
C LYS A 57 13.84 -4.46 10.68
N ALA A 58 14.17 -5.66 11.14
CA ALA A 58 13.25 -6.79 11.07
C ALA A 58 11.93 -6.43 11.78
N VAL A 59 10.82 -6.74 11.11
CA VAL A 59 9.48 -6.49 11.63
C VAL A 59 9.01 -7.64 12.51
N SER A 60 8.07 -7.36 13.42
CA SER A 60 7.44 -8.39 14.24
C SER A 60 6.55 -9.32 13.39
N HIS A 61 6.18 -10.47 13.95
CA HIS A 61 5.18 -11.36 13.34
C HIS A 61 3.88 -10.62 13.02
N ASP A 62 3.36 -9.82 13.96
CA ASP A 62 2.07 -9.15 13.80
C ASP A 62 2.14 -8.03 12.76
N THR A 63 3.27 -7.33 12.69
CA THR A 63 3.54 -6.36 11.63
C THR A 63 3.56 -7.05 10.26
N ALA A 64 4.24 -8.20 10.14
CA ALA A 64 4.28 -8.98 8.91
C ALA A 64 2.87 -9.49 8.52
N LEU A 65 2.09 -9.97 9.49
CA LEU A 65 0.73 -10.43 9.26
C LEU A 65 -0.20 -9.32 8.72
N LEU A 66 -0.09 -8.09 9.23
CA LEU A 66 -0.86 -6.95 8.72
C LEU A 66 -0.42 -6.55 7.31
N LEU A 67 0.87 -6.64 7.00
CA LEU A 67 1.38 -6.37 5.64
C LEU A 67 0.94 -7.45 4.65
N ASP A 68 0.95 -8.73 5.05
CA ASP A 68 0.42 -9.83 4.26
C ASP A 68 -1.09 -9.68 4.04
N ASN A 69 -1.83 -9.28 5.08
CA ASN A 69 -3.26 -8.99 4.95
C ASN A 69 -3.52 -7.85 3.95
N LEU A 70 -2.76 -6.75 4.01
CA LEU A 70 -2.86 -5.67 3.03
C LEU A 70 -2.58 -6.18 1.60
N PHE A 71 -1.55 -6.98 1.42
CA PHE A 71 -1.22 -7.56 0.11
C PHE A 71 -2.40 -8.36 -0.45
N TRP A 72 -2.99 -9.26 0.33
CA TRP A 72 -4.12 -10.08 -0.12
C TRP A 72 -5.37 -9.26 -0.41
N ILE A 73 -5.67 -8.25 0.40
CA ILE A 73 -6.78 -7.31 0.12
C ILE A 73 -6.55 -6.62 -1.24
N LEU A 74 -5.34 -6.15 -1.53
CA LEU A 74 -5.03 -5.52 -2.82
C LEU A 74 -5.15 -6.53 -3.98
N LYS A 75 -4.73 -7.79 -3.79
CA LYS A 75 -4.92 -8.87 -4.79
C LYS A 75 -6.40 -9.17 -5.04
N ASP A 76 -7.24 -9.14 -4.01
CA ASP A 76 -8.69 -9.35 -4.16
C ASP A 76 -9.36 -8.20 -4.93
N ILE A 77 -8.92 -6.96 -4.67
CA ILE A 77 -9.35 -5.78 -5.45
C ILE A 77 -8.91 -5.93 -6.90
N GLU A 78 -7.66 -6.34 -7.17
CA GLU A 78 -7.19 -6.62 -8.53
C GLU A 78 -7.98 -7.72 -9.22
N GLY A 79 -8.33 -8.81 -8.51
CA GLY A 79 -9.18 -9.86 -9.07
C GLY A 79 -10.55 -9.34 -9.56
N SER A 80 -11.10 -8.35 -8.85
CA SER A 80 -12.39 -7.73 -9.18
C SER A 80 -12.27 -6.59 -10.20
N TYR A 81 -11.15 -5.86 -10.19
CA TYR A 81 -10.93 -4.62 -10.94
C TYR A 81 -9.57 -4.60 -11.67
N SER A 82 -9.24 -5.70 -12.34
CA SER A 82 -7.92 -5.93 -13.00
C SER A 82 -7.56 -4.91 -14.08
N LYS A 83 -8.51 -4.08 -14.54
CA LYS A 83 -8.25 -2.98 -15.48
C LYS A 83 -7.79 -1.70 -14.78
N ASN A 84 -7.94 -1.60 -13.46
CA ASN A 84 -7.74 -0.38 -12.68
C ASN A 84 -6.57 -0.46 -11.70
N ILE A 85 -6.17 -1.66 -11.30
CA ILE A 85 -5.04 -1.90 -10.38
C ILE A 85 -4.24 -3.10 -10.87
N GLU A 86 -2.92 -3.04 -10.63
CA GLU A 86 -2.00 -4.16 -10.79
C GLU A 86 -1.19 -4.31 -9.50
N VAL A 87 -1.03 -5.54 -9.02
CA VAL A 87 -0.34 -5.85 -7.76
C VAL A 87 0.74 -6.90 -7.98
N GLN A 88 1.99 -6.46 -7.79
CA GLN A 88 3.19 -7.27 -8.01
C GLN A 88 4.03 -7.40 -6.72
N VAL A 89 4.69 -8.55 -6.58
CA VAL A 89 5.75 -8.76 -5.58
C VAL A 89 7.09 -8.68 -6.29
N GLN A 90 7.93 -7.75 -5.88
CA GLN A 90 9.31 -7.64 -6.35
C GLN A 90 10.26 -7.96 -5.19
N LYS A 91 11.14 -8.95 -5.38
CA LYS A 91 12.29 -9.16 -4.51
C LYS A 91 13.44 -8.32 -5.05
N ASN A 92 13.53 -7.07 -4.58
CA ASN A 92 14.64 -6.20 -4.93
C ASN A 92 15.61 -6.14 -3.74
N ASN A 93 16.91 -6.19 -4.04
CA ASN A 93 17.90 -5.58 -3.14
C ASN A 93 17.66 -4.07 -3.26
N ILE A 94 17.06 -3.46 -2.24
CA ILE A 94 16.97 -2.01 -2.16
C ILE A 94 18.35 -1.54 -1.71
N ASP A 95 19.20 -1.15 -2.66
CA ASP A 95 20.43 -0.42 -2.34
C ASP A 95 20.01 0.94 -1.78
N LEU A 96 20.36 1.15 -0.51
CA LEU A 96 20.16 2.38 0.23
C LEU A 96 21.39 3.27 0.02
N ASP A 97 21.56 3.77 -1.19
CA ASP A 97 22.50 4.87 -1.45
C ASP A 97 21.87 6.21 -1.05
#